data_AF-A0AAW2TKI7-F1
#
_entry.id   AF-A0AAW2TKI7-F1
#
_cell.length_a   1.000
_cell.length_b   1.000
_cell.length_c   1.000
_cell.angle_alpha   90.00
_cell.angle_beta   90.00
_cell.angle_gamma   90.00
#
_symmetry.space_group_name_H-M   'P 1'
#
loop_
_entity.id
_entity.type
_entity.pdbx_description
1 polymer ?
#
loop_
_entity_poly.entity_id
_entity_poly.type
_entity_poly.pdbx_seq_one_letter_code
_entity_poly.pdbx_strand_id
1 'polypeptide(L)'
;MRIAYTVALEFEGEGTSSFRGHSLNFIWKSKAPPKVVLFAWRCVQNALPTFVNLQRRGVPLSDGCGGCEADSEDIVHVLFFCNFARLVWPISGLLWGALR
;
A
#
# COMPACT_ATOMS: atom_id res chain seq x y z
N MET A 1 -0.43 20.72 -0.79
CA MET A 1 0.41 19.49 -0.82
C MET A 1 -0.55 18.30 -0.83
N ARG A 2 -0.52 17.46 -1.87
CA ARG A 2 -1.38 16.26 -1.95
C ARG A 2 -0.68 15.10 -1.24
N ILE A 3 -1.38 14.35 -0.40
CA ILE A 3 -0.81 13.17 0.27
C ILE A 3 -0.89 11.94 -0.64
N ALA A 4 -0.01 10.96 -0.42
CA ALA A 4 0.06 9.75 -1.25
C ALA A 4 -1.28 9.01 -1.36
N TYR A 5 -2.07 8.97 -0.27
CA TYR A 5 -3.42 8.40 -0.28
C TYR A 5 -4.37 9.13 -1.24
N THR A 6 -4.39 10.46 -1.22
CA THR A 6 -5.25 11.25 -2.14
C THR A 6 -4.83 11.15 -3.59
N VAL A 7 -3.55 10.87 -3.87
CA VAL A 7 -3.07 10.59 -5.23
C VAL A 7 -3.46 9.18 -5.63
N ALA A 8 -3.28 8.18 -4.74
CA ALA A 8 -3.63 6.79 -5.01
C ALA A 8 -5.12 6.60 -5.33
N LEU A 9 -6.02 7.38 -4.71
CA LEU A 9 -7.45 7.37 -5.03
C LEU A 9 -7.76 7.90 -6.44
N GLU A 10 -6.90 8.71 -7.05
CA GLU A 10 -7.08 9.16 -8.44
C GLU A 10 -6.65 8.09 -9.47
N PHE A 11 -5.93 7.06 -9.04
CA PHE A 11 -5.44 5.97 -9.89
C PHE A 11 -6.36 4.75 -9.89
N GLU A 12 -7.64 4.88 -9.49
CA GLU A 12 -8.67 3.84 -9.68
C GLU A 12 -8.84 3.54 -11.18
N GLY A 13 -8.01 2.65 -11.73
CA GLY A 13 -8.14 2.24 -13.13
C GLY A 13 -6.97 1.49 -13.77
N GLU A 14 -5.75 1.53 -13.23
CA GLU A 14 -4.59 0.90 -13.89
C GLU A 14 -4.01 -0.23 -13.05
N GLY A 15 -4.14 -1.45 -13.59
CA GLY A 15 -3.63 -2.68 -12.97
C GLY A 15 -2.15 -2.60 -12.62
N THR A 16 -1.77 -3.39 -11.62
CA THR A 16 -0.45 -3.53 -10.99
C THR A 16 0.60 -4.13 -11.93
N SER A 17 0.79 -3.56 -13.11
CA SER A 17 1.78 -4.03 -14.07
C SER A 17 2.88 -2.99 -14.26
N SER A 18 3.99 -3.27 -13.57
CA SER A 18 5.34 -2.77 -13.84
C SER A 18 5.77 -1.45 -13.20
N PHE A 19 6.16 -1.53 -11.92
CA PHE A 19 7.24 -0.69 -11.36
C PHE A 19 8.65 -1.16 -11.79
N ARG A 20 8.78 -2.03 -12.81
CA ARG A 20 10.09 -2.53 -13.26
C ARG A 20 10.75 -1.51 -14.18
N GLY A 21 11.60 -0.64 -13.61
CA GLY A 21 12.51 0.21 -14.38
C GLY A 21 12.80 1.58 -13.78
N HIS A 22 12.00 2.04 -12.81
CA HIS A 22 12.25 3.33 -12.16
C HIS A 22 13.31 3.19 -11.07
N SER A 23 14.30 4.09 -11.10
CA SER A 23 15.29 4.21 -10.03
C SER A 23 14.58 4.47 -8.69
N LEU A 24 14.59 3.48 -7.81
CA LEU A 24 13.95 3.54 -6.48
C LEU A 24 14.75 4.40 -5.48
N ASN A 25 15.73 5.17 -5.97
CA ASN A 25 16.55 6.08 -5.18
C ASN A 25 15.72 7.14 -4.43
N PHE A 26 14.53 7.49 -4.92
CA PHE A 26 13.65 8.43 -4.24
C PHE A 26 13.15 7.90 -2.88
N ILE A 27 13.02 6.57 -2.73
CA ILE A 27 12.61 5.94 -1.45
C ILE A 27 13.68 6.21 -0.39
N TRP A 28 14.94 5.96 -0.73
CA TRP A 28 16.09 6.15 0.15
C TRP A 28 16.44 7.62 0.39
N LYS A 29 16.12 8.50 -0.55
CA LYS A 29 16.29 9.96 -0.42
C LYS A 29 15.12 10.66 0.29
N SER A 30 14.09 9.92 0.68
CA SER A 30 12.94 10.47 1.40
C SER A 30 13.34 11.00 2.78
N LYS A 31 12.69 12.08 3.22
CA LYS A 31 12.80 12.60 4.60
C LYS A 31 12.00 11.77 5.61
N ALA A 32 11.35 10.69 5.17
CA ALA A 32 10.56 9.84 6.03
C ALA A 32 11.45 9.08 7.03
N PRO A 33 10.91 8.71 8.21
CA PRO A 33 11.64 7.89 9.17
C PRO A 33 12.12 6.57 8.54
N PRO A 34 13.25 5.99 8.97
CA PRO A 34 13.81 4.75 8.40
C PRO A 34 12.81 3.58 8.35
N LYS A 35 11.91 3.49 9.33
CA LYS A 35 10.83 2.49 9.36
C LYS A 35 9.87 2.62 8.17
N VAL A 36 9.54 3.85 7.78
CA VAL A 36 8.65 4.15 6.65
C VAL A 36 9.35 3.88 5.32
N VAL A 37 10.64 4.24 5.22
CA VAL A 37 11.47 3.93 4.04
C VAL A 37 11.57 2.42 3.82
N LEU A 38 11.86 1.65 4.87
CA LEU A 38 11.92 0.19 4.81
C LEU A 38 10.55 -0.42 4.45
N PHE A 39 9.47 0.12 4.99
CA PHE A 39 8.12 -0.29 4.63
C PHE A 39 7.82 -0.06 3.15
N ALA A 40 8.08 1.15 2.63
CA ALA A 40 7.90 1.48 1.23
C ALA A 40 8.73 0.58 0.30
N TRP A 41 9.98 0.28 0.68
CA TRP A 41 10.81 -0.68 -0.05
C TRP A 41 10.17 -2.07 -0.10
N ARG A 42 9.65 -2.58 1.03
CA ARG A 42 8.94 -3.86 1.07
C ARG A 42 7.67 -3.85 0.21
N CYS A 43 6.95 -2.74 0.13
CA CYS A 43 5.80 -2.58 -0.76
C CYS A 43 6.21 -2.75 -2.22
N VAL A 44 7.26 -2.05 -2.67
CA VAL A 44 7.74 -2.13 -4.06
C VAL A 44 8.27 -3.52 -4.42
N GLN A 45 8.91 -4.21 -3.47
CA GLN A 45 9.36 -5.59 -3.66
C GLN A 45 8.23 -6.62 -3.60
N ASN A 46 6.98 -6.19 -3.44
CA ASN A 46 5.83 -7.05 -3.21
C ASN A 46 6.09 -8.10 -2.10
N ALA A 47 6.74 -7.67 -1.02
CA ALA A 47 7.26 -8.54 0.04
C ALA A 47 6.42 -8.46 1.32
N LEU A 48 5.32 -7.71 1.32
CA LEU A 48 4.38 -7.69 2.43
C LEU A 48 3.59 -9.00 2.50
N PRO A 49 3.22 -9.47 3.71
CA PRO A 49 2.48 -10.71 3.91
C PRO A 49 0.99 -10.51 3.59
N THR A 50 0.66 -10.16 2.36
CA THR A 50 -0.72 -10.13 1.87
C THR A 50 -1.18 -11.54 1.52
N PHE A 51 -2.49 -11.81 1.51
CA PHE A 51 -2.98 -13.16 1.21
C PHE A 51 -2.51 -13.65 -0.16
N VAL A 52 -2.48 -12.79 -1.18
CA VAL A 52 -1.92 -13.14 -2.50
C VAL A 52 -0.46 -13.59 -2.39
N ASN A 53 0.36 -12.92 -1.57
CA ASN A 53 1.77 -13.27 -1.40
C ASN A 53 1.98 -14.51 -0.52
N LEU A 54 1.08 -14.76 0.44
CA LEU A 54 1.08 -15.95 1.28
C LEU A 54 0.61 -17.19 0.51
N GLN A 55 -0.45 -17.06 -0.31
CA GLN A 55 -0.90 -18.11 -1.23
C GLN A 55 0.20 -18.49 -2.24
N ARG A 56 0.92 -17.50 -2.80
CA ARG A 56 2.10 -17.75 -3.64
C ARG A 56 3.21 -18.54 -2.94
N ARG A 57 3.27 -18.50 -1.60
CA ARG A 57 4.21 -19.27 -0.77
C ARG A 57 3.66 -20.61 -0.30
N GLY A 58 2.47 -21.00 -0.76
CA GLY A 58 1.83 -22.28 -0.42
C GLY A 58 1.07 -22.27 0.91
N VAL A 59 0.77 -21.10 1.49
CA VAL A 59 -0.08 -21.03 2.69
C VAL A 59 -1.56 -21.08 2.25
N PRO A 60 -2.34 -22.08 2.70
CA PRO A 60 -3.75 -22.18 2.36
C PRO A 60 -4.53 -21.07 3.09
N LEU A 61 -4.99 -20.08 2.33
CA LEU A 61 -5.78 -18.95 2.82
C LEU A 61 -6.99 -18.75 1.90
N SER A 62 -8.06 -18.18 2.45
CA SER A 62 -9.24 -17.76 1.67
C SER A 62 -8.88 -16.68 0.65
N ASP A 63 -9.61 -16.62 -0.46
CA ASP A 63 -9.37 -15.64 -1.53
C ASP A 63 -9.80 -14.20 -1.18
N GLY A 64 -10.50 -14.02 -0.06
CA GLY A 64 -10.95 -12.70 0.41
C GLY A 64 -9.99 -12.04 1.39
N CYS A 65 -9.91 -10.71 1.34
CA CYS A 65 -9.14 -9.89 2.27
C CYS A 65 -9.62 -10.02 3.71
N GLY A 66 -8.70 -10.20 4.65
CA GLY A 66 -9.02 -10.34 6.07
C GLY A 66 -9.57 -9.06 6.72
N GLY A 67 -9.49 -7.91 6.04
CA GLY A 67 -9.98 -6.62 6.54
C GLY A 67 -11.35 -6.19 5.99
N CYS A 68 -11.71 -6.60 4.76
CA CYS A 68 -12.96 -6.20 4.12
C CYS A 68 -13.82 -7.37 3.61
N GLU A 69 -13.27 -8.59 3.61
CA GLU A 69 -13.89 -9.85 3.18
C GLU A 69 -14.43 -9.88 1.73
N ALA A 70 -14.19 -8.83 0.94
CA ALA A 70 -14.81 -8.66 -0.38
C ALA A 70 -13.85 -8.91 -1.56
N ASP A 71 -12.66 -8.30 -1.54
CA ASP A 71 -11.71 -8.36 -2.67
C ASP A 71 -10.46 -9.17 -2.32
N SER A 72 -9.69 -9.56 -3.35
CA SER A 72 -8.40 -10.22 -3.18
C SER A 72 -7.39 -9.31 -2.46
N GLU A 73 -6.73 -9.85 -1.43
CA GLU A 73 -5.78 -9.08 -0.63
C GLU A 73 -4.41 -8.95 -1.33
N ASP A 74 -4.24 -7.86 -2.08
CA ASP A 74 -2.95 -7.42 -2.58
C ASP A 74 -2.47 -6.14 -1.88
N ILE A 75 -1.22 -5.72 -2.16
CA ILE A 75 -0.61 -4.57 -1.47
C ILE A 75 -1.38 -3.29 -1.75
N VAL A 76 -1.91 -3.11 -2.96
CA VAL A 76 -2.61 -1.88 -3.33
C VAL A 76 -3.97 -1.84 -2.64
N HIS A 77 -4.68 -2.97 -2.60
CA HIS A 77 -5.93 -3.12 -1.88
C HIS A 77 -5.72 -2.82 -0.39
N VAL A 78 -4.82 -3.53 0.30
CA VAL A 78 -4.61 -3.35 1.75
C VAL A 78 -4.17 -1.94 2.12
N LEU A 79 -3.46 -1.24 1.24
CA LEU A 79 -2.96 0.10 1.53
C LEU A 79 -3.89 1.22 1.09
N PHE A 80 -4.77 1.04 0.10
CA PHE A 80 -5.53 2.17 -0.46
C PHE A 80 -7.02 1.89 -0.64
N PHE A 81 -7.38 0.69 -1.11
CA PHE A 81 -8.76 0.40 -1.51
C PHE A 81 -9.57 -0.36 -0.46
N CYS A 82 -8.89 -1.02 0.49
CA CYS A 82 -9.55 -1.75 1.55
C CYS A 82 -10.38 -0.79 2.42
N ASN A 83 -11.60 -1.19 2.75
CA ASN A 83 -12.47 -0.43 3.66
C ASN A 83 -11.76 -0.12 4.98
N PHE A 84 -10.96 -1.06 5.48
CA PHE A 84 -10.12 -0.84 6.65
C PHE A 84 -9.07 0.26 6.42
N ALA A 85 -8.38 0.25 5.28
CA ALA A 85 -7.39 1.28 4.94
C ALA A 85 -8.00 2.68 4.89
N ARG A 86 -9.20 2.79 4.31
CA ARG A 86 -9.98 4.05 4.24
C ARG A 86 -10.30 4.62 5.62
N LEU A 87 -10.45 3.78 6.64
CA LEU A 87 -10.65 4.21 8.04
C LEU A 87 -9.34 4.60 8.72
N VAL A 88 -8.24 3.92 8.41
CA VAL A 88 -6.94 4.13 9.07
C VAL A 88 -6.24 5.42 8.62
N TRP A 89 -6.26 5.75 7.32
CA TRP A 89 -5.55 6.93 6.82
C TRP A 89 -5.99 8.25 7.46
N PRO A 90 -7.30 8.52 7.65
CA PRO A 90 -7.75 9.70 8.37
C PRO A 90 -7.27 9.80 9.82
N ILE A 91 -7.19 8.66 10.50
CA ILE A 91 -6.83 8.58 11.93
C ILE A 91 -5.31 8.68 12.13
N SER A 92 -4.51 8.30 11.13
CA SER A 92 -3.05 8.26 11.20
C SER A 92 -2.36 9.61 11.47
N GLY A 93 -3.10 10.72 11.49
CA GLY A 93 -2.57 12.06 11.73
C GLY A 93 -1.74 12.63 10.58
N LEU A 94 -1.47 11.83 9.53
CA LEU A 94 -0.74 12.25 8.34
C LEU A 94 -1.51 13.31 7.51
N LEU A 95 -2.84 13.37 7.65
CA LEU A 95 -3.67 14.41 7.06
C LEU A 95 -3.67 15.73 7.85
N TRP A 96 -3.36 15.71 9.15
CA TRP A 96 -3.47 16.91 9.99
C TRP A 96 -2.44 17.98 9.62
N GLY A 97 -1.27 17.57 9.11
CA GLY A 97 -0.24 18.49 8.60
C GLY A 97 -0.51 19.08 7.20
N ALA A 98 -1.50 18.58 6.46
CA ALA A 98 -1.80 19.01 5.09
C ALA A 98 -2.93 20.05 4.98
N LEU A 99 -3.64 20.32 6.08
CA LEU A 99 -4.75 21.30 6.18
C LEU A 99 -4.31 22.64 6.84
N ARG A 100 -3.01 22.92 6.93
CA ARG A 100 -2.46 24.18 7.46
C ARG A 100 -1.47 24.80 6.48
#